data_AF-A0A2N7BKH6-F1
#
_entry.id   AF-A0A2N7BKH6-F1
#
_cell.length_a   1.000
_cell.length_b   1.000
_cell.length_c   1.000
_cell.angle_alpha   90.00
_cell.angle_beta   90.00
_cell.angle_gamma   90.00
#
_symmetry.space_group_name_H-M   'P 1'
#
loop_
_entity.id
_entity.type
_entity.pdbx_description
1 polymer ?
#
loop_
_entity_poly.entity_id
_entity_poly.type
_entity_poly.pdbx_seq_one_letter_code
_entity_poly.pdbx_strand_id
1 'polypeptide(L)'
;MFLRTAFVIFTCTFLIAACNEDNEDNEEMTTVISDSSCDLESVNLLDFEAWQREEGWWVGEYTFLGGDGNPNVSSSWPYRYDHYKGFIHLEVIGNSITQRNVFLYPPNEPQDCTGDGDIVGQGVCGKNGNEKIFSADQSASNCNGGLAGSYTAYGMTVDTATTLMGKNSVLYQVYLPNGDIMQNQLTTLPPNNTRVRTAQGFFMNQPTYASFYRENKVTKEEFIKQLAGAREEYKILEEDFCGYDSSGQPSQVTCTDHFGVEVTE
;
A
#
# COMPACT_ATOMS: atom_id res chain seq x y z
N MET A 1 -63.48 -30.49 -26.30
CA MET A 1 -62.49 -30.66 -27.37
C MET A 1 -61.16 -30.92 -26.68
N PHE A 2 -60.76 -32.19 -26.64
CA PHE A 2 -59.58 -32.69 -25.90
C PHE A 2 -58.31 -32.43 -26.72
N LEU A 3 -57.20 -32.06 -26.08
CA LEU A 3 -55.89 -32.55 -26.49
C LEU A 3 -54.99 -32.75 -25.27
N ARG A 4 -54.34 -33.92 -25.25
CA ARG A 4 -53.67 -34.56 -24.13
C ARG A 4 -52.16 -34.23 -24.08
N THR A 5 -51.66 -34.29 -22.85
CA THR A 5 -50.30 -34.47 -22.34
C THR A 5 -49.44 -35.51 -23.08
N ALA A 6 -48.11 -35.30 -23.13
CA ALA A 6 -47.10 -36.34 -22.84
C ALA A 6 -45.67 -35.76 -22.68
N PHE A 7 -45.05 -36.09 -21.55
CA PHE A 7 -43.62 -36.04 -21.20
C PHE A 7 -42.92 -37.28 -21.78
N VAL A 8 -41.66 -37.19 -22.26
CA VAL A 8 -40.74 -38.35 -22.30
C VAL A 8 -39.28 -37.89 -22.16
N ILE A 9 -38.63 -38.39 -21.11
CA ILE A 9 -37.17 -38.46 -20.90
C ILE A 9 -36.68 -39.77 -21.54
N PHE A 10 -35.52 -39.77 -22.21
CA PHE A 10 -34.81 -41.01 -22.51
C PHE A 10 -33.30 -40.84 -22.28
N THR A 11 -32.83 -41.41 -21.18
CA THR A 11 -31.46 -41.87 -20.98
C THR A 11 -31.32 -43.24 -21.66
N CYS A 12 -30.24 -43.50 -22.39
CA CYS A 12 -29.74 -44.88 -22.50
C CYS A 12 -28.24 -44.94 -22.79
N THR A 13 -27.62 -45.76 -21.93
CA THR A 13 -26.25 -46.23 -21.76
C THR A 13 -25.64 -47.03 -22.94
N PHE A 14 -24.32 -46.91 -23.04
CA PHE A 14 -23.28 -47.88 -23.45
C PHE A 14 -23.47 -48.78 -24.69
N LEU A 15 -22.52 -48.66 -25.62
CA LEU A 15 -21.87 -49.80 -26.27
C LEU A 15 -20.43 -49.44 -26.68
N ILE A 16 -19.48 -50.21 -26.15
CA ILE A 16 -18.06 -50.23 -26.52
C ILE A 16 -17.92 -51.23 -27.68
N ALA A 17 -17.29 -50.82 -28.77
CA ALA A 17 -16.66 -51.71 -29.74
C ALA A 17 -15.35 -51.08 -30.21
N ALA A 18 -14.29 -51.87 -30.16
CA ALA A 18 -12.90 -51.48 -30.28
C ALA A 18 -12.36 -51.57 -31.73
N CYS A 19 -11.34 -50.75 -31.98
CA CYS A 19 -10.23 -50.86 -32.92
C CYS A 19 -10.51 -51.05 -34.42
N ASN A 20 -10.10 -50.05 -35.22
CA ASN A 20 -9.23 -50.29 -36.37
C ASN A 20 -8.32 -49.07 -36.60
N GLU A 21 -7.02 -49.33 -36.73
CA GLU A 21 -5.98 -48.39 -37.18
C GLU A 21 -6.18 -48.10 -38.67
N ASP A 22 -5.96 -46.84 -39.09
CA ASP A 22 -5.09 -46.45 -40.21
C ASP A 22 -5.34 -44.96 -40.60
N ASN A 23 -4.35 -44.14 -40.22
CA ASN A 23 -3.86 -42.87 -40.78
C ASN A 23 -4.75 -42.01 -41.70
N GLU A 24 -4.97 -40.75 -41.29
CA GLU A 24 -4.48 -39.59 -42.06
C GLU A 24 -4.49 -38.33 -41.18
N ASP A 25 -3.33 -37.68 -41.14
CA ASP A 25 -3.02 -36.50 -40.33
C ASP A 25 -3.96 -35.34 -40.61
N ASN A 26 -4.68 -34.90 -39.58
CA ASN A 26 -5.20 -33.54 -39.51
C ASN A 26 -5.17 -33.12 -38.05
N GLU A 27 -3.96 -32.91 -37.53
CA GLU A 27 -3.77 -32.12 -36.33
C GLU A 27 -4.29 -30.72 -36.63
N GLU A 28 -5.50 -30.41 -36.17
CA GLU A 28 -5.86 -29.04 -35.83
C GLU A 28 -4.85 -28.57 -34.79
N MET A 29 -3.77 -27.97 -35.30
CA MET A 29 -2.81 -27.19 -34.56
C MET A 29 -3.60 -26.09 -33.87
N THR A 30 -4.04 -26.41 -32.65
CA THR A 30 -4.54 -25.44 -31.69
C THR A 30 -3.35 -24.53 -31.46
N THR A 31 -3.36 -23.40 -32.15
CA THR A 31 -2.39 -22.34 -31.97
C THR A 31 -2.54 -21.90 -30.53
N VAL A 32 -1.68 -22.46 -29.67
CA VAL A 32 -1.35 -21.85 -28.40
C VAL A 32 -0.81 -20.49 -28.79
N ILE A 33 -1.67 -19.47 -28.73
CA ILE A 33 -1.24 -18.09 -28.69
C ILE A 33 -0.34 -18.06 -27.46
N SER A 34 0.97 -18.18 -27.69
CA SER A 34 1.96 -17.83 -26.70
C SER A 34 1.58 -16.43 -26.26
N ASP A 35 1.18 -16.27 -25.00
CA ASP A 35 1.05 -14.95 -24.39
C ASP A 35 2.31 -14.19 -24.77
N SER A 36 2.17 -13.25 -25.70
CA SER A 36 3.24 -12.34 -26.03
C SER A 36 3.55 -11.65 -24.72
N SER A 37 4.74 -11.91 -24.17
CA SER A 37 5.25 -11.23 -22.99
C SER A 37 5.01 -9.74 -23.21
N CYS A 38 4.03 -9.20 -22.49
CA CYS A 38 3.57 -7.86 -22.75
C CYS A 38 4.70 -6.88 -22.36
N ASP A 39 4.91 -5.85 -23.15
CA ASP A 39 6.01 -4.91 -22.95
C ASP A 39 5.73 -4.01 -21.74
N LEU A 40 6.37 -4.30 -20.60
CA LEU A 40 6.17 -3.59 -19.35
C LEU A 40 6.60 -2.12 -19.43
N GLU A 41 7.54 -1.76 -20.31
CA GLU A 41 7.96 -0.37 -20.51
C GLU A 41 6.90 0.46 -21.24
N SER A 42 6.02 -0.21 -22.00
CA SER A 42 4.91 0.43 -22.70
C SER A 42 3.65 0.59 -21.85
N VAL A 43 3.60 -0.01 -20.65
CA VAL A 43 2.44 0.08 -19.76
C VAL A 43 2.29 1.52 -19.29
N ASN A 44 1.11 2.09 -19.52
CA ASN A 44 0.73 3.35 -18.90
C ASN A 44 -0.20 3.06 -17.72
N LEU A 45 0.27 3.28 -16.49
CA LEU A 45 -0.53 3.03 -15.29
C LEU A 45 -1.77 3.92 -15.24
N LEU A 46 -1.72 5.11 -15.82
CA LEU A 46 -2.89 5.99 -15.92
C LEU A 46 -3.96 5.49 -16.89
N ASP A 47 -3.79 4.36 -17.56
CA ASP A 47 -4.89 3.71 -18.28
C ASP A 47 -5.83 2.93 -17.33
N PHE A 48 -5.40 2.68 -16.09
CA PHE A 48 -6.19 1.98 -15.07
C PHE A 48 -6.83 2.98 -14.10
N GLU A 49 -8.16 2.90 -13.96
CA GLU A 49 -8.97 3.82 -13.14
C GLU A 49 -8.49 3.90 -11.68
N ALA A 50 -8.00 2.80 -11.10
CA ALA A 50 -7.49 2.80 -9.73
C ALA A 50 -6.24 3.68 -9.59
N TRP A 51 -5.31 3.62 -10.55
CA TRP A 51 -4.08 4.42 -10.52
C TRP A 51 -4.31 5.90 -10.80
N GLN A 52 -5.20 6.21 -11.76
CA GLN A 52 -5.68 7.60 -11.97
C GLN A 52 -6.23 8.21 -10.67
N ARG A 53 -6.88 7.39 -9.86
CA ARG A 53 -7.50 7.86 -8.62
C ARG A 53 -6.51 7.95 -7.48
N GLU A 54 -5.55 7.03 -7.37
CA GLU A 54 -4.46 7.04 -6.37
C GLU A 54 -3.47 8.19 -6.59
N GLU A 55 -3.14 8.54 -7.83
CA GLU A 55 -2.18 9.60 -8.16
C GLU A 55 -2.54 10.95 -7.52
N GLY A 56 -1.65 11.58 -6.77
CA GLY A 56 -1.81 12.95 -6.26
C GLY A 56 -1.46 13.09 -4.77
N TRP A 57 -1.99 14.14 -4.15
CA TRP A 57 -1.69 14.55 -2.79
C TRP A 57 -2.79 14.12 -1.83
N TRP A 58 -2.41 13.47 -0.74
CA TRP A 58 -3.33 12.89 0.24
C TRP A 58 -2.97 13.32 1.65
N VAL A 59 -3.99 13.66 2.43
CA VAL A 59 -3.87 13.96 3.86
C VAL A 59 -4.84 13.08 4.63
N GLY A 60 -4.41 12.53 5.75
CA GLY A 60 -5.25 11.64 6.53
C GLY A 60 -4.91 11.49 8.00
N GLU A 61 -5.82 10.79 8.67
CA GLU A 61 -5.77 10.43 10.09
C GLU A 61 -5.57 8.93 10.21
N TYR A 62 -4.57 8.56 11.00
CA TYR A 62 -4.03 7.21 11.06
C TYR A 62 -4.03 6.67 12.48
N THR A 63 -4.19 5.35 12.57
CA THR A 63 -4.05 4.59 13.80
C THR A 63 -3.21 3.34 13.50
N PHE A 64 -2.25 3.06 14.36
CA PHE A 64 -1.41 1.86 14.30
C PHE A 64 -1.52 1.09 15.61
N LEU A 65 -1.93 -0.17 15.51
CA LEU A 65 -2.31 -1.04 16.62
C LEU A 65 -1.29 -2.18 16.74
N GLY A 66 -0.98 -2.58 17.98
CA GLY A 66 -0.24 -3.80 18.25
C GLY A 66 -1.09 -5.06 18.01
N GLY A 67 -0.47 -6.23 18.18
CA GLY A 67 -1.15 -7.53 18.03
C GLY A 67 -2.22 -7.80 19.09
N ASP A 68 -2.25 -7.02 20.17
CA ASP A 68 -3.29 -7.04 21.20
C ASP A 68 -4.50 -6.15 20.85
N GLY A 69 -4.42 -5.39 19.74
CA GLY A 69 -5.47 -4.47 19.28
C GLY A 69 -5.47 -3.11 19.96
N ASN A 70 -4.56 -2.85 20.90
CA ASN A 70 -4.35 -1.52 21.48
C ASN A 70 -3.43 -0.68 20.59
N PRO A 71 -3.46 0.67 20.69
CA PRO A 71 -2.47 1.52 20.05
C PRO A 71 -1.05 1.03 20.34
N ASN A 72 -0.23 0.93 19.30
CA ASN A 72 1.16 0.51 19.45
C ASN A 72 1.91 1.51 20.35
N VAL A 73 2.71 0.99 21.28
CA VAL A 73 3.54 1.80 22.16
C VAL A 73 4.97 1.72 21.65
N SER A 74 5.53 2.86 21.24
CA SER A 74 6.92 2.92 20.78
C SER A 74 7.90 2.79 21.94
N SER A 75 9.04 2.15 21.69
CA SER A 75 10.21 2.19 22.58
C SER A 75 11.00 3.49 22.49
N SER A 76 10.69 4.34 21.50
CA SER A 76 11.33 5.63 21.25
C SER A 76 10.29 6.74 21.24
N TRP A 77 10.66 7.91 21.73
CA TRP A 77 9.78 9.08 21.77
C TRP A 77 9.99 9.97 20.53
N PRO A 78 8.99 10.71 20.00
CA PRO A 78 7.58 10.91 20.42
C PRO A 78 6.51 10.12 19.65
N TYR A 79 6.72 8.84 19.33
CA TYR A 79 5.83 8.16 18.40
C TYR A 79 4.56 7.61 19.07
N ARG A 80 3.51 8.45 19.11
CA ARG A 80 2.14 8.07 19.48
C ARG A 80 1.34 7.57 18.29
N TYR A 81 0.86 6.34 18.37
CA TYR A 81 0.21 5.65 17.26
C TYR A 81 -1.32 5.53 17.36
N ASP A 82 -1.93 6.13 18.39
CA ASP A 82 -3.39 6.14 18.58
C ASP A 82 -4.07 7.04 17.53
N HIS A 83 -3.60 8.27 17.37
CA HIS A 83 -4.10 9.26 16.42
C HIS A 83 -2.94 10.13 15.91
N TYR A 84 -2.41 9.79 14.74
CA TYR A 84 -1.35 10.54 14.10
C TYR A 84 -1.76 10.93 12.68
N LYS A 85 -1.13 11.97 12.15
CA LYS A 85 -1.43 12.46 10.81
C LYS A 85 -0.45 11.90 9.81
N GLY A 86 -0.86 11.88 8.55
CA GLY A 86 0.17 11.92 7.54
C GLY A 86 -0.29 12.32 6.16
N PHE A 87 0.75 12.45 5.35
CA PHE A 87 0.81 13.30 4.19
C PHE A 87 1.54 12.50 3.13
N ILE A 88 0.83 12.12 2.07
CA ILE A 88 1.30 11.21 1.05
C ILE A 88 1.18 11.84 -0.33
N HIS A 89 2.29 11.89 -1.06
CA HIS A 89 2.32 12.18 -2.48
C HIS A 89 2.55 10.89 -3.24
N LEU A 90 1.67 10.60 -4.21
CA LEU A 90 1.80 9.51 -5.16
C LEU A 90 1.91 10.09 -6.56
N GLU A 91 3.06 9.89 -7.22
CA GLU A 91 3.27 10.34 -8.60
C GLU A 91 3.33 9.13 -9.52
N VAL A 92 2.58 9.18 -10.61
CA VAL A 92 2.55 8.13 -11.63
C VAL A 92 3.23 8.64 -12.89
N ILE A 93 4.28 7.96 -13.34
CA ILE A 93 4.99 8.29 -14.58
C ILE A 93 5.11 7.02 -15.41
N GLY A 94 4.33 6.93 -16.50
CA GLY A 94 4.33 5.79 -17.39
C GLY A 94 4.00 4.49 -16.65
N ASN A 95 4.96 3.57 -16.60
CA ASN A 95 4.85 2.26 -15.96
C ASN A 95 5.24 2.25 -14.48
N SER A 96 5.51 3.42 -13.88
CA SER A 96 6.08 3.52 -12.52
C SER A 96 5.24 4.42 -11.61
N ILE A 97 5.31 4.12 -10.31
CA ILE A 97 4.76 4.96 -9.24
C ILE A 97 5.85 5.26 -8.21
N THR A 98 5.91 6.51 -7.77
CA THR A 98 6.70 6.91 -6.61
C THR A 98 5.78 7.36 -5.50
N GLN A 99 6.07 6.94 -4.28
CA GLN A 99 5.34 7.31 -3.09
C GLN A 99 6.27 8.02 -2.11
N ARG A 100 5.90 9.22 -1.68
CA ARG A 100 6.64 10.03 -0.71
C ARG A 100 5.70 10.41 0.43
N ASN A 101 5.99 9.90 1.62
CA ASN A 101 5.16 10.09 2.81
C ASN A 101 5.91 10.90 3.85
N VAL A 102 5.17 11.66 4.64
CA VAL A 102 5.59 12.10 5.98
C VAL A 102 4.46 11.83 6.97
N PHE A 103 4.81 11.22 8.10
CA PHE A 103 3.89 10.89 9.18
C PHE A 103 4.25 11.73 10.40
N LEU A 104 3.27 12.45 10.95
CA LEU A 104 3.44 13.42 12.03
C LEU A 104 2.80 12.86 13.28
N TYR A 105 3.55 12.87 14.37
CA TYR A 105 3.16 12.30 15.65
C TYR A 105 3.02 13.41 16.69
N PRO A 106 1.92 13.44 17.46
CA PRO A 106 1.74 14.44 18.49
C PRO A 106 2.70 14.23 19.66
N PRO A 107 2.91 15.23 20.52
CA PRO A 107 3.65 15.05 21.77
C PRO A 107 3.07 13.91 22.63
N ASN A 108 3.96 13.18 23.31
CA ASN A 108 3.52 12.22 24.34
C ASN A 108 2.70 12.89 25.44
N GLU A 109 1.86 12.10 26.12
CA GLU A 109 1.25 12.59 27.35
C GLU A 109 2.33 12.80 28.43
N PRO A 110 2.24 13.83 29.28
CA PRO A 110 3.26 14.10 30.31
C PRO A 110 3.51 12.91 31.25
N GLN A 111 2.49 12.09 31.48
CA GLN A 111 2.57 10.89 32.31
C GLN A 111 3.39 9.75 31.69
N ASP A 112 3.62 9.79 30.38
CA ASP A 112 4.45 8.81 29.66
C ASP A 112 5.90 9.30 29.52
N CYS A 113 6.22 10.49 30.03
CA CYS A 113 7.56 11.08 30.06
C CYS A 113 8.34 10.69 31.33
N THR A 114 8.44 9.38 31.61
CA THR A 114 8.92 8.88 32.91
C THR A 114 10.42 8.55 32.99
N GLY A 115 11.21 8.74 31.94
CA GLY A 115 12.66 8.46 31.98
C GLY A 115 13.32 8.34 30.60
N ASP A 116 14.59 7.90 30.61
CA ASP A 116 15.61 7.85 29.53
C ASP A 116 15.24 7.06 28.26
N GLY A 117 14.04 7.25 27.70
CA GLY A 117 13.70 6.70 26.39
C GLY A 117 14.60 7.29 25.30
N ASP A 118 14.85 6.52 24.25
CA ASP A 118 15.59 7.01 23.08
C ASP A 118 14.84 8.20 22.48
N ILE A 119 15.43 9.39 22.60
CA ILE A 119 14.90 10.62 22.04
C ILE A 119 15.26 10.62 20.55
N VAL A 120 14.23 10.64 19.71
CA VAL A 120 14.41 10.95 18.30
C VAL A 120 14.00 12.41 18.09
N GLY A 121 14.91 13.21 17.56
CA GLY A 121 14.72 14.65 17.38
C GLY A 121 15.42 15.52 18.42
N GLN A 122 15.22 16.82 18.29
CA GLN A 122 15.67 17.84 19.25
C GLN A 122 14.57 18.22 20.26
N GLY A 123 13.38 17.63 20.14
CA GLY A 123 12.22 17.95 20.95
C GLY A 123 12.31 17.59 22.44
N VAL A 124 11.40 18.15 23.23
CA VAL A 124 11.23 17.85 24.65
C VAL A 124 9.99 16.99 24.88
N CYS A 125 10.12 15.91 25.66
CA CYS A 125 9.00 15.03 26.04
C CYS A 125 7.81 15.80 26.60
N GLY A 126 6.61 15.48 26.09
CA GLY A 126 5.36 16.11 26.50
C GLY A 126 5.13 17.51 25.94
N LYS A 127 6.08 18.05 25.17
CA LYS A 127 5.99 19.38 24.58
C LYS A 127 5.99 19.36 23.07
N ASN A 128 6.87 18.58 22.46
CA ASN A 128 7.05 18.54 21.02
C ASN A 128 6.64 17.17 20.48
N GLY A 129 6.01 17.15 19.31
CA GLY A 129 5.89 15.97 18.47
C GLY A 129 7.15 15.76 17.64
N ASN A 130 7.08 14.84 16.69
CA ASN A 130 8.10 14.67 15.65
C ASN A 130 7.45 14.03 14.41
N GLU A 131 8.20 13.90 13.33
CA GLU A 131 7.77 13.27 12.09
C GLU A 131 8.76 12.23 11.57
N LYS A 132 8.26 11.33 10.73
CA LYS A 132 9.06 10.35 9.98
C LYS A 132 8.70 10.37 8.52
N ILE A 133 9.71 10.29 7.66
CA ILE A 133 9.52 10.11 6.23
C ILE A 133 9.57 8.63 5.84
N PHE A 134 8.85 8.30 4.78
CA PHE A 134 8.87 7.00 4.15
C PHE A 134 8.76 7.15 2.64
N SER A 135 9.50 6.33 1.90
CA SER A 135 9.43 6.26 0.45
C SER A 135 9.19 4.82 -0.01
N ALA A 136 8.47 4.69 -1.11
CA ALA A 136 8.33 3.43 -1.82
C ALA A 136 8.22 3.72 -3.32
N ASP A 137 8.98 2.98 -4.11
CA ASP A 137 8.95 3.06 -5.57
C ASP A 137 8.58 1.67 -6.10
N GLN A 138 7.63 1.62 -7.02
CA GLN A 138 7.22 0.39 -7.70
C GLN A 138 7.07 0.64 -9.19
N SER A 139 7.21 -0.42 -9.98
CA SER A 139 7.05 -0.39 -11.43
C SER A 139 6.19 -1.56 -11.89
N ALA A 140 5.65 -1.48 -13.11
CA ALA A 140 4.79 -2.50 -13.68
C ALA A 140 5.44 -3.88 -13.61
N SER A 141 4.73 -4.83 -13.01
CA SER A 141 5.11 -6.24 -12.95
C SER A 141 4.31 -7.10 -13.93
N ASN A 142 3.22 -6.53 -14.47
CA ASN A 142 2.40 -7.12 -15.52
C ASN A 142 1.64 -6.00 -16.27
N CYS A 143 1.01 -6.34 -17.39
CA CYS A 143 0.25 -5.37 -18.19
C CYS A 143 -1.22 -5.21 -17.78
N ASN A 144 -1.59 -5.75 -16.62
CA ASN A 144 -2.91 -5.57 -16.02
C ASN A 144 -2.88 -4.54 -14.88
N GLY A 145 -1.83 -3.72 -14.84
CA GLY A 145 -1.66 -2.66 -13.84
C GLY A 145 -1.12 -3.14 -12.51
N GLY A 146 -0.62 -4.38 -12.41
CA GLY A 146 0.09 -4.84 -11.24
C GLY A 146 1.49 -4.23 -11.15
N LEU A 147 1.96 -4.01 -9.93
CA LEU A 147 3.27 -3.42 -9.65
C LEU A 147 4.13 -4.35 -8.77
N ALA A 148 5.44 -4.16 -8.84
CA ALA A 148 6.39 -4.72 -7.90
C ALA A 148 7.50 -3.71 -7.62
N GLY A 149 8.19 -3.89 -6.50
CA GLY A 149 9.30 -3.05 -6.07
C GLY A 149 9.97 -3.64 -4.85
N SER A 150 11.13 -3.10 -4.49
CA SER A 150 11.85 -3.54 -3.30
C SER A 150 11.29 -2.88 -2.03
N TYR A 151 11.29 -3.64 -0.94
CA TYR A 151 10.99 -3.14 0.39
C TYR A 151 12.04 -3.65 1.36
N THR A 152 12.72 -2.73 2.06
CA THR A 152 13.74 -3.10 3.04
C THR A 152 13.18 -2.94 4.45
N ALA A 153 13.16 -4.03 5.22
CA ALA A 153 12.80 -4.03 6.63
C ALA A 153 13.70 -5.00 7.40
N TYR A 154 14.09 -4.64 8.62
CA TYR A 154 14.93 -5.46 9.49
C TYR A 154 16.25 -5.93 8.84
N GLY A 155 16.85 -5.09 7.99
CA GLY A 155 18.08 -5.42 7.25
C GLY A 155 17.89 -6.44 6.13
N MET A 156 16.64 -6.79 5.79
CA MET A 156 16.28 -7.66 4.68
C MET A 156 15.57 -6.85 3.60
N THR A 157 16.00 -7.00 2.36
CA THR A 157 15.25 -6.51 1.20
C THR A 157 14.38 -7.64 0.68
N VAL A 158 13.07 -7.38 0.60
CA VAL A 158 12.06 -8.32 0.13
C VAL A 158 11.27 -7.70 -1.01
N ASP A 159 10.71 -8.54 -1.87
CA ASP A 159 9.89 -8.09 -2.98
C ASP A 159 8.46 -7.82 -2.51
N THR A 160 7.88 -6.81 -3.14
CA THR A 160 6.50 -6.40 -2.94
C THR A 160 5.68 -6.75 -4.18
N ALA A 161 4.40 -7.02 -3.99
CA ALA A 161 3.45 -7.22 -5.07
C ALA A 161 2.22 -6.35 -4.83
N THR A 162 1.85 -5.57 -5.84
CA THR A 162 0.64 -4.75 -5.82
C THR A 162 -0.27 -5.15 -6.95
N THR A 163 -1.55 -5.37 -6.66
CA THR A 163 -2.55 -5.84 -7.62
C THR A 163 -3.81 -5.00 -7.58
N LEU A 164 -4.44 -4.81 -8.74
CA LEU A 164 -5.73 -4.15 -8.85
C LEU A 164 -6.85 -5.14 -8.54
N MET A 165 -7.63 -4.84 -7.52
CA MET A 165 -8.80 -5.62 -7.09
C MET A 165 -10.06 -4.96 -7.65
N GLY A 166 -10.21 -5.04 -8.97
CA GLY A 166 -11.22 -4.27 -9.70
C GLY A 166 -10.86 -2.77 -9.79
N LYS A 167 -11.88 -1.92 -9.96
CA LYS A 167 -11.69 -0.47 -10.24
C LYS A 167 -11.48 0.41 -9.00
N ASN A 168 -11.84 -0.11 -7.83
CA ASN A 168 -11.96 0.67 -6.60
C ASN A 168 -11.01 0.20 -5.49
N SER A 169 -10.16 -0.78 -5.75
CA SER A 169 -9.34 -1.36 -4.70
C SER A 169 -7.97 -1.76 -5.23
N VAL A 170 -6.97 -1.60 -4.38
CA VAL A 170 -5.57 -1.96 -4.64
C VAL A 170 -5.10 -2.80 -3.46
N LEU A 171 -4.51 -3.97 -3.73
CA LEU A 171 -3.96 -4.86 -2.73
C LEU A 171 -2.44 -4.88 -2.85
N TYR A 172 -1.76 -4.36 -1.83
CA TYR A 172 -0.31 -4.44 -1.65
C TYR A 172 0.03 -5.58 -0.70
N GLN A 173 1.04 -6.37 -1.03
CA GLN A 173 1.51 -7.50 -0.23
C GLN A 173 3.02 -7.58 -0.23
N VAL A 174 3.56 -8.08 0.88
CA VAL A 174 5.00 -8.32 1.05
C VAL A 174 5.20 -9.73 1.57
N TYR A 175 6.14 -10.45 0.96
CA TYR A 175 6.44 -11.83 1.27
C TYR A 175 7.89 -11.96 1.72
N LEU A 176 8.13 -12.83 2.70
CA LEU A 176 9.48 -13.26 3.05
C LEU A 176 10.04 -14.19 1.96
N PRO A 177 11.38 -14.38 1.87
CA PRO A 177 11.98 -15.27 0.87
C PRO A 177 11.52 -16.73 0.94
N ASN A 178 11.01 -17.16 2.09
CA ASN A 178 10.45 -18.50 2.29
C ASN A 178 8.97 -18.62 1.83
N GLY A 179 8.37 -17.54 1.32
CA GLY A 179 6.98 -17.47 0.85
C GLY A 179 5.94 -17.11 1.91
N ASP A 180 6.33 -16.95 3.18
CA ASP A 180 5.41 -16.50 4.22
C ASP A 180 5.00 -15.04 3.98
N ILE A 181 3.74 -14.72 4.26
CA ILE A 181 3.27 -13.33 4.23
C ILE A 181 3.88 -12.54 5.40
N MET A 182 4.44 -11.37 5.11
CA MET A 182 4.97 -10.46 6.13
C MET A 182 4.02 -9.29 6.38
N GLN A 183 3.40 -8.78 5.32
CA GLN A 183 2.50 -7.65 5.39
C GLN A 183 1.50 -7.70 4.24
N ASN A 184 0.31 -7.17 4.47
CA ASN A 184 -0.61 -6.77 3.42
C ASN A 184 -1.19 -5.38 3.72
N GLN A 185 -1.69 -4.73 2.69
CA GLN A 185 -2.47 -3.52 2.78
C GLN A 185 -3.53 -3.51 1.69
N LEU A 186 -4.80 -3.38 2.08
CA LEU A 186 -5.88 -3.13 1.15
C LEU A 186 -6.17 -1.63 1.16
N THR A 187 -6.03 -1.00 0.00
CA THR A 187 -6.57 0.33 -0.26
C THR A 187 -7.93 0.19 -0.92
N THR A 188 -8.92 0.90 -0.40
CA THR A 188 -10.22 1.10 -1.04
C THR A 188 -10.37 2.56 -1.38
N LEU A 189 -10.82 2.81 -2.61
CA LEU A 189 -11.07 4.11 -3.20
C LEU A 189 -12.60 4.26 -3.31
N PRO A 190 -13.31 4.73 -2.27
CA PRO A 190 -14.67 5.20 -2.41
C PRO A 190 -14.74 6.47 -3.28
N PRO A 191 -15.93 6.85 -3.75
CA PRO A 191 -16.14 8.15 -4.41
C PRO A 191 -15.69 9.35 -3.55
N ASN A 192 -15.76 10.55 -4.13
CA ASN A 192 -15.53 11.83 -3.45
C ASN A 192 -14.09 12.06 -2.99
N ASN A 193 -13.10 11.61 -3.77
CA ASN A 193 -11.68 11.88 -3.47
C ASN A 193 -11.28 11.42 -2.06
N THR A 194 -11.84 10.29 -1.62
CA THR A 194 -11.52 9.68 -0.34
C THR A 194 -10.85 8.33 -0.56
N ARG A 195 -10.00 7.92 0.37
CA ARG A 195 -9.50 6.55 0.43
C ARG A 195 -9.39 6.05 1.85
N VAL A 196 -9.58 4.74 1.99
CA VAL A 196 -9.43 4.03 3.25
C VAL A 196 -8.43 2.93 3.03
N ARG A 197 -7.45 2.81 3.92
CA ARG A 197 -6.48 1.73 3.87
C ARG A 197 -6.44 0.99 5.19
N THR A 198 -6.30 -0.32 5.10
CA THR A 198 -6.07 -1.19 6.26
C THR A 198 -4.86 -2.05 5.97
N ALA A 199 -3.87 -2.03 6.85
CA ALA A 199 -2.72 -2.91 6.76
C ALA A 199 -2.70 -3.91 7.91
N GLN A 200 -2.14 -5.09 7.68
CA GLN A 200 -1.85 -6.07 8.71
C GLN A 200 -0.42 -6.57 8.57
N GLY A 201 0.21 -6.81 9.71
CA GLY A 201 1.54 -7.38 9.80
C GLY A 201 1.52 -8.78 10.36
N PHE A 202 2.44 -9.60 9.86
CA PHE A 202 2.57 -10.99 10.26
C PHE A 202 4.04 -11.32 10.53
N PHE A 203 4.28 -12.10 11.57
CA PHE A 203 5.58 -12.69 11.86
C PHE A 203 5.40 -14.14 12.28
N MET A 204 6.14 -15.07 11.66
CA MET A 204 5.96 -16.51 11.88
C MET A 204 4.48 -16.93 11.74
N ASN A 205 3.79 -16.38 10.74
CA ASN A 205 2.35 -16.60 10.49
C ASN A 205 1.41 -16.23 11.65
N GLN A 206 1.86 -15.36 12.57
CA GLN A 206 1.04 -14.76 13.63
C GLN A 206 0.81 -13.28 13.34
N PRO A 207 -0.41 -12.74 13.58
CA PRO A 207 -0.66 -11.31 13.46
C PRO A 207 0.14 -10.53 14.51
N THR A 208 0.88 -9.52 14.09
CA THR A 208 1.72 -8.69 14.99
C THR A 208 1.26 -7.25 15.12
N TYR A 209 0.56 -6.74 14.12
CA TYR A 209 0.01 -5.39 14.12
C TYR A 209 -1.14 -5.26 13.12
N ALA A 210 -1.91 -4.18 13.28
CA ALA A 210 -2.86 -3.71 12.28
C ALA A 210 -2.82 -2.19 12.19
N SER A 211 -3.26 -1.62 11.07
CA SER A 211 -3.40 -0.17 10.93
C SER A 211 -4.65 0.21 10.16
N PHE A 212 -5.13 1.43 10.43
CA PHE A 212 -6.32 1.99 9.80
C PHE A 212 -6.08 3.43 9.39
N TYR A 213 -6.24 3.69 8.09
CA TYR A 213 -5.95 4.97 7.46
C TYR A 213 -7.19 5.52 6.78
N ARG A 214 -7.48 6.81 7.03
CA ARG A 214 -8.59 7.54 6.41
C ARG A 214 -8.04 8.81 5.80
N GLU A 215 -8.18 8.96 4.50
CA GLU A 215 -7.46 9.98 3.74
C GLU A 215 -8.39 10.70 2.75
N ASN A 216 -8.13 11.99 2.56
CA ASN A 216 -8.75 12.81 1.53
C ASN A 216 -7.69 13.27 0.55
N LYS A 217 -8.04 13.26 -0.74
CA LYS A 217 -7.22 13.85 -1.79
C LYS A 217 -7.39 15.35 -1.74
N VAL A 218 -6.28 16.07 -1.83
CA VAL A 218 -6.23 17.52 -1.76
C VAL A 218 -5.39 18.08 -2.89
N THR A 219 -5.44 19.39 -3.10
CA THR A 219 -4.47 20.09 -3.94
C THR A 219 -3.09 20.13 -3.27
N LYS A 220 -2.03 20.40 -4.05
CA LYS A 220 -0.68 20.58 -3.52
C LYS A 220 -0.62 21.74 -2.51
N GLU A 221 -1.31 22.83 -2.79
CA GLU A 221 -1.35 24.01 -1.93
C GLU A 221 -2.03 23.70 -0.59
N GLU A 222 -3.14 22.95 -0.62
CA GLU A 222 -3.82 22.49 0.60
C GLU A 222 -2.96 21.50 1.38
N PHE A 223 -2.22 20.62 0.69
CA PHE A 223 -1.29 19.68 1.32
C PHE A 223 -0.22 20.42 2.11
N ILE A 224 0.49 21.37 1.50
CA ILE A 224 1.56 22.15 2.14
C ILE A 224 0.99 22.92 3.33
N LYS A 225 -0.14 23.59 3.14
CA LYS A 225 -0.80 24.35 4.21
C LYS A 225 -1.22 23.46 5.39
N GLN A 226 -1.75 22.27 5.13
CA GLN A 226 -2.16 21.34 6.19
C GLN A 226 -0.96 20.70 6.89
N LEU A 227 0.14 20.45 6.17
CA LEU A 227 1.39 19.95 6.74
C LEU A 227 1.98 20.97 7.71
N ALA A 228 2.07 22.24 7.30
CA ALA A 228 2.48 23.37 8.13
C ALA A 228 1.64 23.46 9.41
N GLY A 229 0.31 23.47 9.25
CA GLY A 229 -0.62 23.55 10.37
C GLY A 229 -0.51 22.37 11.34
N ALA A 230 -0.27 21.15 10.84
CA ALA A 230 -0.06 19.98 11.68
C ALA A 230 1.28 20.02 12.44
N ARG A 231 2.35 20.52 11.81
CA ARG A 231 3.65 20.76 12.46
C ARG A 231 3.53 21.78 13.59
N GLU A 232 2.81 22.88 13.36
CA GLU A 232 2.52 23.87 14.40
C GLU A 232 1.68 23.28 15.54
N GLU A 233 0.60 22.58 15.21
CA GLU A 233 -0.29 21.92 16.19
C GLU A 233 0.48 20.95 17.09
N TYR A 234 1.35 20.13 16.49
CA TYR A 234 2.16 19.15 17.21
C TYR A 234 3.47 19.73 17.74
N LYS A 235 3.74 21.02 17.50
CA LYS A 235 4.96 21.72 17.92
C LYS A 235 6.23 20.98 17.48
N ILE A 236 6.23 20.46 16.27
CA ILE A 236 7.40 19.83 15.66
C ILE A 236 8.42 20.93 15.39
N LEU A 237 9.68 20.69 15.76
CA LEU A 237 10.76 21.64 15.55
C LEU A 237 11.19 21.61 14.09
N GLU A 238 11.55 22.77 13.53
CA GLU A 238 12.00 22.88 12.13
C GLU A 238 13.23 22.00 11.84
N GLU A 239 14.11 21.84 12.83
CA GLU A 239 15.29 20.98 12.73
C GLU A 239 14.95 19.50 12.57
N ASP A 240 13.74 19.10 12.95
CA ASP A 240 13.25 17.73 12.85
C ASP A 240 12.46 17.48 11.53
N PHE A 241 12.21 18.53 10.72
CA PHE A 241 11.46 18.38 9.47
C PHE A 241 12.17 17.46 8.48
N CYS A 242 11.49 16.37 8.12
CA CYS A 242 12.00 15.26 7.33
C CYS A 242 13.34 14.69 7.82
N GLY A 243 13.70 14.93 9.09
CA GLY A 243 15.00 14.60 9.65
C GLY A 243 15.20 13.11 9.90
N TYR A 244 14.12 12.32 9.94
CA TYR A 244 14.14 10.93 10.37
C TYR A 244 13.39 10.00 9.41
N ASP A 245 13.96 8.82 9.14
CA ASP A 245 13.34 7.77 8.34
C ASP A 245 12.34 6.91 9.16
N SER A 246 11.74 5.91 8.50
CA SER A 246 10.78 5.00 9.13
C SER A 246 11.36 4.22 10.32
N SER A 247 12.67 3.95 10.31
CA SER A 247 13.40 3.29 11.38
C SER A 247 13.82 4.24 12.52
N GLY A 248 13.56 5.54 12.37
CA GLY A 248 13.95 6.57 13.33
C GLY A 248 15.43 6.97 13.23
N GLN A 249 16.11 6.63 12.13
CA GLN A 249 17.49 7.05 11.86
C GLN A 249 17.50 8.37 11.07
N PRO A 250 18.58 9.17 11.16
CA PRO A 250 18.70 10.39 10.38
C PRO A 250 18.55 10.13 8.87
N SER A 251 17.59 10.81 8.23
CA SER A 251 17.16 10.54 6.86
C SER A 251 18.20 10.88 5.78
N GLN A 252 19.14 11.77 6.09
CA GLN A 252 20.13 12.34 5.17
C GLN A 252 19.54 13.11 3.98
N VAL A 253 18.25 13.46 4.01
CA VAL A 253 17.56 14.19 2.94
C VAL A 253 16.80 15.38 3.50
N THR A 254 16.67 16.44 2.71
CA THR A 254 15.75 17.53 3.04
C THR A 254 14.31 17.17 2.65
N CYS A 255 13.32 17.90 3.18
CA CYS A 255 11.95 17.73 2.70
C CYS A 255 11.81 18.01 1.20
N THR A 256 12.54 18.99 0.67
CA THR A 256 12.54 19.30 -0.76
C THR A 256 13.10 18.16 -1.59
N ASP A 257 14.19 17.52 -1.14
CA ASP A 257 14.75 16.34 -1.81
C ASP A 257 13.77 15.15 -1.77
N HIS A 258 13.10 14.95 -0.63
CA HIS A 258 12.15 13.85 -0.44
C HIS A 258 10.92 13.99 -1.33
N PHE A 259 10.30 15.17 -1.36
CA PHE A 259 9.08 15.41 -2.15
C PHE A 259 9.34 15.86 -3.59
N GLY A 260 10.58 16.20 -3.94
CA GLY A 260 10.93 16.82 -5.23
C GLY A 260 10.38 18.23 -5.42
N VAL A 261 9.76 18.80 -4.38
CA VAL A 261 9.15 20.13 -4.37
C VAL A 261 9.31 20.74 -3.00
N GLU A 262 9.31 22.07 -2.95
CA GLU A 262 9.33 22.79 -1.69
C GLU A 262 8.03 22.53 -0.91
N VAL A 263 8.18 21.99 0.30
CA VAL A 263 7.08 21.74 1.27
C VAL A 263 7.41 22.34 2.64
N THR A 264 8.34 23.29 2.67
CA THR A 264 8.76 24.02 3.86
C THR A 264 7.92 25.28 4.01
N GLU A 265 6.79 25.15 4.70
CA GLU A 265 6.19 26.19 5.56
C GLU A 265 5.61 25.50 6.79
#